data_AF-A0A9W5QYT2-F1
#
_entry.id   AF-A0A9W5QYT2-F1
#
_cell.length_a   1.000
_cell.length_b   1.000
_cell.length_c   1.000
_cell.angle_alpha   90.00
_cell.angle_beta   90.00
_cell.angle_gamma   90.00
#
_symmetry.space_group_name_H-M   'P 1'
#
loop_
_entity.id
_entity.type
_entity.pdbx_description
1 polymer ?
#
loop_
_entity_poly.entity_id
_entity_poly.type
_entity_poly.pdbx_seq_one_letter_code
_entity_poly.pdbx_strand_id
1 'polypeptide(L)' 'MKNGKRPTKREKIHINAYNLNSDNWLIYKRADGQLHLIHRHTNSTRVIPSA' A
#
# COMPACT_ATOMS: atom_id res chain seq x y z
N MET A 1 0.80 -7.86 -13.92
CA MET A 1 0.76 -7.48 -12.48
C MET A 1 -0.09 -6.22 -12.38
N LYS A 2 -0.98 -6.08 -11.38
CA LYS A 2 -1.65 -4.78 -11.15
C LYS A 2 -0.54 -3.74 -10.98
N ASN A 3 -0.53 -2.68 -11.81
CA ASN A 3 0.52 -1.68 -11.86
C ASN A 3 0.51 -0.81 -10.58
N GLY A 4 0.97 -1.38 -9.48
CA GLY A 4 1.07 -0.69 -8.20
C GLY A 4 2.18 0.36 -8.24
N LYS A 5 1.89 1.56 -7.75
CA LYS A 5 2.87 2.64 -7.59
C LYS A 5 3.64 2.46 -6.29
N ARG A 6 4.92 2.82 -6.29
CA ARG A 6 5.72 2.85 -5.06
C ARG A 6 5.13 3.89 -4.09
N PRO A 7 4.94 3.54 -2.80
CA PRO A 7 4.45 4.51 -1.82
C PRO A 7 5.44 5.68 -1.64
N THR A 8 4.90 6.88 -1.49
CA THR A 8 5.60 8.10 -1.07
C THR A 8 6.08 7.99 0.38
N LYS A 9 6.97 8.89 0.82
CA LYS A 9 7.49 8.88 2.21
C LYS A 9 6.37 8.87 3.26
N ARG A 10 5.32 9.68 3.08
CA ARG A 10 4.15 9.72 3.99
C ARG A 10 3.38 8.40 3.98
N GLU A 11 3.09 7.87 2.80
CA GLU A 11 2.39 6.58 2.67
C GLU A 11 3.23 5.43 3.27
N LYS A 12 4.56 5.44 3.13
CA LYS A 12 5.44 4.44 3.77
C LYS A 12 5.33 4.46 5.29
N ILE A 13 5.38 5.64 5.91
CA ILE A 13 5.23 5.79 7.36
C ILE A 13 3.87 5.23 7.81
N HIS A 14 2.80 5.59 7.08
CA HIS A 14 1.47 5.10 7.37
C HIS A 14 1.34 3.59 7.23
N ILE A 15 1.82 3.02 6.12
CA ILE A 15 1.83 1.57 5.89
C ILE A 15 2.58 0.85 7.03
N ASN A 16 3.75 1.36 7.43
CA ASN A 16 4.53 0.79 8.52
C ASN A 16 3.77 0.84 9.87
N ALA A 17 2.93 1.86 10.11
CA ALA A 17 2.08 1.93 11.30
C ALA A 17 1.03 0.79 11.38
N TYR A 18 0.67 0.18 10.24
CA TYR A 18 -0.18 -1.02 10.18
C TYR A 18 0.63 -2.33 10.24
N ASN A 19 1.88 -2.27 10.71
CA ASN A 19 2.80 -3.41 10.78
C ASN A 19 3.03 -4.08 9.41
N LEU A 20 2.97 -3.29 8.33
CA LEU A 20 3.26 -3.71 6.97
C LEU A 20 4.63 -3.17 6.54
N ASN A 21 5.48 -4.03 5.96
CA ASN A 21 6.73 -3.56 5.37
C ASN A 21 6.47 -2.79 4.07
N SER A 22 6.56 -1.46 4.10
CA SER A 22 6.29 -0.59 2.94
C SER A 22 7.15 -0.85 1.70
N ASP A 23 8.28 -1.55 1.80
CA ASP A 23 9.05 -2.00 0.63
C ASP A 23 8.45 -3.20 -0.08
N ASN A 24 7.58 -3.98 0.59
CA ASN A 24 6.91 -5.12 -0.02
C ASN A 24 5.52 -4.78 -0.56
N TRP A 25 4.97 -3.61 -0.25
CA TRP A 25 3.64 -3.19 -0.65
C TRP A 25 3.67 -2.05 -1.66
N LEU A 26 2.81 -2.14 -2.68
CA LEU A 26 2.59 -1.11 -3.69
C LEU A 26 1.15 -0.63 -3.64
N ILE A 27 0.90 0.63 -3.98
CA ILE A 27 -0.45 1.20 -4.01
C ILE A 27 -1.02 1.03 -5.41
N TYR A 28 -2.09 0.25 -5.56
CA TYR A 28 -2.74 0.06 -6.87
C TYR A 28 -4.01 0.89 -7.04
N LYS A 29 -4.63 1.38 -5.96
CA LYS A 29 -5.80 2.27 -6.00
C LYS A 29 -5.84 3.18 -4.77
N ARG A 30 -6.24 4.42 -4.97
CA ARG A 30 -6.63 5.38 -3.92
C ARG A 30 -8.09 5.72 -4.14
N ALA A 31 -8.95 5.48 -3.17
CA ALA A 31 -10.38 5.76 -3.29
C ALA A 31 -10.98 5.96 -1.92
N ASP A 32 -11.89 6.93 -1.79
CA ASP A 32 -12.77 7.07 -0.62
C ASP A 32 -12.04 7.08 0.74
N GLY A 33 -10.89 7.76 0.81
CA GLY A 33 -10.07 7.77 2.03
C GLY A 33 -9.45 6.42 2.36
N GLN A 34 -9.23 5.56 1.36
CA GLN A 34 -8.59 4.26 1.47
C GLN A 34 -7.40 4.13 0.51
N LEU A 35 -6.37 3.43 0.99
CA LEU A 35 -5.20 2.99 0.27
C LEU A 35 -5.31 1.49 0.01
N HIS A 36 -5.48 1.13 -1.26
CA HIS A 36 -5.49 -0.25 -1.68
C HIS A 36 -4.07 -0.67 -2.07
N LEU A 37 -3.55 -1.64 -1.33
CA LEU A 37 -2.20 -2.15 -1.42
C LEU A 37 -2.18 -3.53 -2.08
N ILE A 38 -1.11 -3.81 -2.82
CA ILE A 38 -0.78 -5.13 -3.35
C ILE A 38 0.66 -5.50 -2.98
N HIS A 39 0.86 -6.73 -2.54
CA HIS A 39 2.16 -7.26 -2.16
C HIS A 39 2.96 -7.68 -3.41
N ARG A 40 4.23 -7.26 -3.49
CA ARG A 40 5.08 -7.43 -4.68
C ARG A 40 5.30 -8.88 -5.10
N HIS A 41 5.45 -9.77 -4.13
CA HIS A 41 5.88 -11.15 -4.38
C HIS A 41 4.73 -12.16 -4.32
N THR A 42 3.67 -11.86 -3.57
CA THR A 42 2.59 -12.81 -3.28
C THR A 42 1.27 -12.42 -3.95
N ASN A 43 1.20 -11.23 -4.57
CA ASN A 43 -0.01 -10.62 -5.10
C ASN A 43 -1.15 -10.46 -4.07
N SER A 44 -0.87 -10.65 -2.77
CA SER A 44 -1.83 -10.43 -1.69
C SER A 44 -2.28 -8.97 -1.70
N THR A 45 -3.56 -8.72 -1.49
CA THR A 45 -4.10 -7.35 -1.41
C THR A 45 -4.50 -7.00 0.00
N ARG A 46 -4.39 -5.72 0.36
CA ARG A 46 -4.81 -5.20 1.65
C ARG A 46 -5.36 -3.79 1.47
N VAL A 47 -6.35 -3.41 2.27
CA VAL A 47 -6.92 -2.07 2.26
C VAL A 47 -6.70 -1.46 3.63
N ILE A 48 -6.12 -0.27 3.67
CA ILE A 48 -5.96 0.53 4.88
C ILE A 48 -6.58 1.90 4.66
N PRO A 49 -7.02 2.62 5.71
CA PRO A 49 -7.37 4.04 5.59
C PRO A 49 -6.25 4.85 4.95
N SER A 50 -6.56 5.93 4.25
CA SER A 50 -5.58 6.88 3.74
C SER A 50 -5.03 7.73 4.89
N ALA A 51 -3.75 8.09 4.78
CA ALA A 51 -3.08 9.07 5.63
C ALA A 51 -3.39 10.52 5.21
#